data_AF-A0A441U332-F1
#
_entry.id   AF-A0A441U332-F1
#
_cell.length_a   1.000
_cell.length_b   1.000
_cell.length_c   1.000
_cell.angle_alpha   90.00
_cell.angle_beta   90.00
_cell.angle_gamma   90.00
#
_symmetry.space_group_name_H-M   'P 1'
#
loop_
_entity.id
_entity.type
_entity.pdbx_description
1 polymer ?
#
loop_
_entity_poly.entity_id
_entity_poly.type
_entity_poly.pdbx_seq_one_letter_code
_entity_poly.pdbx_strand_id
1 'polypeptide(L)'
;LHRDVDDVIAELGSAIFRDPADGSWQTADAYLSGPVRDRLKVAEAAAALDPAYERNVTALVGVQPADLRPSDITARLGAPWIPAADIVAFVHETMEAEIRIHHMPELASWTVEARQLGWMAAGTSEW
;
A
#
# COMPACT_ATOMS: atom_id res chain seq x y z
N LEU A 1 4.83 42.13 19.56
CA LEU A 1 3.62 41.46 19.05
C LEU A 1 3.64 40.04 19.61
N HIS A 2 2.96 39.82 20.72
CA HIS A 2 2.75 38.47 21.28
C HIS A 2 1.31 38.13 20.93
N ARG A 3 1.11 37.26 19.96
CA ARG A 3 -0.20 36.72 19.63
C ARG A 3 -0.37 35.42 20.41
N ASP A 4 -1.60 35.15 20.82
CA ASP A 4 -1.93 33.89 21.45
C ASP A 4 -1.73 32.73 20.47
N VAL A 5 -1.28 31.58 20.97
CA VAL A 5 -1.03 30.40 20.14
C VAL A 5 -2.34 29.87 19.58
N ASP A 6 -3.43 29.94 20.35
CA ASP A 6 -4.76 29.49 19.93
C ASP A 6 -5.30 30.36 18.78
N ASP A 7 -5.00 31.67 18.77
CA ASP A 7 -5.35 32.57 17.67
C ASP A 7 -4.63 32.18 16.37
N VAL A 8 -3.36 31.77 16.46
CA VAL A 8 -2.58 31.34 15.29
C VAL A 8 -3.07 30.00 14.77
N ILE A 9 -3.40 29.06 15.67
CA ILE A 9 -3.97 27.76 15.31
C ILE A 9 -5.33 27.93 14.63
N ALA A 10 -6.18 28.82 15.15
CA ALA A 10 -7.47 29.13 14.57
C ALA A 10 -7.35 29.76 13.18
N GLU A 11 -6.39 30.67 12.98
CA GLU A 11 -6.11 31.30 11.68
C GLU A 11 -5.63 30.27 10.64
N LEU A 12 -4.75 29.35 11.05
CA LEU A 12 -4.24 28.30 10.17
C LEU A 12 -5.30 27.25 9.84
N GLY A 13 -6.28 27.02 10.73
CA GLY A 13 -7.44 26.17 10.46
C GLY A 13 -7.07 24.80 9.92
N SER A 14 -7.53 24.46 8.71
CA SER A 14 -7.28 23.18 8.03
C SER A 14 -5.89 23.06 7.38
N ALA A 15 -5.05 24.10 7.43
CA ALA A 15 -3.69 24.06 6.88
C ALA A 15 -2.70 23.31 7.76
N ILE A 16 -3.04 23.09 9.03
CA ILE A 16 -2.27 22.30 9.98
C ILE A 16 -3.16 21.21 10.59
N PHE A 17 -2.58 20.23 11.27
CA PHE A 17 -3.28 19.25 12.11
C PHE A 17 -2.37 18.86 13.26
N ARG A 18 -2.95 18.52 14.41
CA ARG A 18 -2.21 18.03 15.57
C ARG A 18 -2.18 16.51 15.54
N ASP A 19 -1.00 15.90 15.52
CA ASP A 19 -0.88 14.45 15.52
C ASP A 19 -1.22 13.87 16.89
N PRO A 20 -2.23 12.99 17.02
CA PRO A 20 -2.56 12.34 18.29
C PRO A 20 -1.47 11.39 18.81
N ALA A 21 -0.52 10.95 17.98
CA ALA A 21 0.53 10.02 18.40
C ALA A 21 1.59 10.67 19.30
N ASP A 22 1.97 11.91 19.02
CA ASP A 22 3.03 12.63 19.73
C ASP A 22 2.65 14.07 20.12
N GLY A 23 1.48 14.55 19.70
CA GLY A 23 0.97 15.89 19.97
C GLY A 23 1.56 16.99 19.09
N SER A 24 2.38 16.66 18.09
CA SER A 24 3.05 17.61 17.20
C SER A 24 2.09 18.26 16.21
N TRP A 25 2.34 19.53 15.86
CA TRP A 25 1.62 20.20 14.78
C TRP A 25 2.32 19.96 13.45
N GLN A 26 1.57 19.44 12.47
CA GLN A 26 2.04 19.15 11.12
C GLN A 26 1.23 19.95 10.11
N THR A 27 1.82 20.25 8.95
CA THR A 27 1.07 20.83 7.82
C THR A 27 0.10 19.80 7.24
N ALA A 28 -0.95 20.27 6.58
CA ALA A 28 -1.94 19.41 5.94
C ALA A 28 -1.30 18.42 4.96
N ASP A 29 -0.35 18.86 4.13
CA ASP A 29 0.36 18.00 3.18
C ASP A 29 1.12 16.87 3.88
N ALA A 30 1.76 17.15 5.02
CA ALA A 30 2.51 16.15 5.78
C ALA A 30 1.58 15.19 6.52
N TYR A 31 0.50 15.71 7.13
CA TYR A 31 -0.42 14.93 7.94
C TYR A 31 -1.40 14.06 7.11
N LEU A 32 -1.81 14.55 5.95
CA LEU A 32 -2.76 13.87 5.05
C LEU A 32 -2.06 13.07 3.95
N SER A 33 -0.76 12.79 4.10
CA SER A 33 0.01 11.93 3.20
C SER A 33 0.65 10.74 3.93
N GLY A 34 1.04 9.70 3.19
CA GLY A 34 1.68 8.50 3.77
C GLY A 34 0.67 7.47 4.29
N PRO A 35 0.87 6.87 5.48
CA PRO A 35 0.05 5.78 6.01
C PRO A 35 -1.30 6.28 6.56
N VAL A 36 -2.08 6.98 5.72
CA VAL A 36 -3.35 7.64 6.10
C VAL A 36 -4.39 6.66 6.67
N ARG A 37 -4.37 5.39 6.23
CA ARG A 37 -5.23 4.33 6.78
C ARG A 37 -4.96 4.06 8.25
N ASP A 38 -3.70 4.03 8.66
CA ASP A 38 -3.34 3.79 10.07
C ASP A 38 -3.49 5.07 10.89
N ARG A 39 -3.16 6.23 10.30
CA ARG A 39 -3.42 7.53 10.94
C ARG A 39 -4.90 7.72 11.25
N LEU A 40 -5.82 7.29 10.37
CA LEU A 40 -7.25 7.36 10.62
C LEU A 40 -7.65 6.57 11.87
N LYS A 41 -7.18 5.32 12.01
CA LYS A 41 -7.46 4.49 13.19
C LYS A 41 -6.98 5.15 14.49
N VAL A 42 -5.79 5.75 14.47
CA VAL A 42 -5.24 6.46 15.63
C VAL A 42 -6.07 7.72 15.93
N ALA A 43 -6.44 8.48 14.90
CA ALA A 43 -7.27 9.68 15.07
C ALA A 43 -8.67 9.36 15.61
N GLU A 44 -9.30 8.26 15.20
CA GLU A 44 -10.59 7.81 15.72
C GLU A 44 -10.50 7.43 17.21
N ALA A 45 -9.46 6.66 17.58
CA ALA A 45 -9.19 6.32 18.97
C ALA A 45 -8.94 7.57 19.84
N ALA A 46 -8.22 8.56 19.31
CA ALA A 46 -7.98 9.82 20.01
C ALA A 46 -9.25 10.68 20.11
N ALA A 47 -10.05 10.76 19.04
CA ALA A 47 -11.31 11.51 19.02
C ALA A 47 -12.35 10.98 20.01
N ALA A 48 -12.32 9.68 20.30
CA ALA A 48 -13.16 9.08 21.33
C ALA A 48 -12.83 9.58 22.76
N LEU A 49 -11.61 10.07 22.98
CA LEU A 49 -11.14 10.59 24.28
C LEU A 49 -11.12 12.13 24.32
N ASP A 50 -10.79 12.77 23.20
CA ASP A 50 -10.68 14.20 23.04
C ASP A 50 -11.33 14.65 21.71
N PRO A 51 -12.50 15.32 21.75
CA PRO A 51 -13.21 15.80 20.56
C PRO A 51 -12.39 16.75 19.68
N ALA A 52 -11.28 17.33 20.17
CA ALA A 52 -10.40 18.17 19.35
C ALA A 52 -9.85 17.43 18.12
N TYR A 53 -9.75 16.09 18.16
CA TYR A 53 -9.28 15.27 17.05
C TYR A 53 -10.37 14.88 16.02
N GLU A 54 -11.64 15.24 16.22
CA GLU A 54 -12.70 14.98 15.22
C GLU A 54 -12.41 15.61 13.85
N ARG A 55 -11.75 16.78 13.87
CA ARG A 55 -11.22 17.45 12.68
C ARG A 55 -10.25 16.56 11.90
N ASN A 56 -9.38 15.85 12.61
CA ASN A 56 -8.39 14.96 11.99
C ASN A 56 -9.09 13.77 11.33
N VAL A 57 -10.05 13.16 12.03
CA VAL A 57 -10.86 12.06 11.51
C VAL A 57 -11.56 12.47 10.22
N THR A 58 -12.25 13.62 10.24
CA THR A 58 -12.97 14.15 9.08
C THR A 58 -12.04 14.34 7.88
N ALA A 59 -10.86 14.93 8.10
CA ALA A 59 -9.89 15.14 7.03
C ALA A 59 -9.31 13.82 6.50
N LEU A 60 -8.97 12.88 7.37
CA LEU A 60 -8.39 11.58 7.01
C LEU A 60 -9.39 10.71 6.25
N VAL A 61 -10.66 10.69 6.65
CA VAL A 61 -11.73 10.01 5.90
C VAL A 61 -11.81 10.52 4.46
N GLY A 62 -11.65 11.83 4.25
CA GLY A 62 -11.69 12.44 2.93
C GLY A 62 -10.52 12.08 2.00
N VAL A 63 -9.39 11.61 2.53
CA VAL A 63 -8.17 11.29 1.76
C VAL A 63 -7.85 9.79 1.71
N GLN A 64 -8.80 8.93 2.10
CA GLN A 64 -8.55 7.49 2.09
C GLN A 64 -8.31 6.99 0.66
N PRO A 65 -7.22 6.23 0.41
CA PRO A 65 -6.98 5.59 -0.87
C PRO A 65 -8.10 4.61 -1.16
N ALA A 66 -8.64 4.69 -2.38
CA ALA A 66 -9.65 3.76 -2.86
C ALA A 66 -9.17 2.32 -2.72
N ASP A 67 -10.06 1.43 -2.30
CA ASP A 67 -9.78 0.00 -2.31
C ASP A 67 -9.63 -0.48 -3.74
N LEU A 68 -8.57 -1.24 -3.98
CA LEU A 68 -8.36 -1.91 -5.25
C LEU A 68 -9.30 -3.11 -5.33
N ARG A 69 -10.08 -3.19 -6.41
CA ARG A 69 -10.87 -4.39 -6.69
C ARG A 69 -9.95 -5.48 -7.23
N PRO A 70 -10.34 -6.77 -7.16
CA PRO A 70 -9.56 -7.85 -7.76
C PRO A 70 -9.21 -7.61 -9.23
N SER A 71 -10.13 -7.00 -10.00
CA SER A 71 -9.92 -6.64 -11.40
C SER A 71 -8.87 -5.54 -11.61
N ASP A 72 -8.60 -4.73 -10.59
CA ASP A 72 -7.62 -3.64 -10.66
C ASP A 72 -6.19 -4.15 -10.33
N ILE A 73 -6.04 -5.42 -9.93
CA ILE A 73 -4.78 -6.06 -9.58
C ILE A 73 -4.36 -6.97 -10.74
N THR A 74 -3.29 -6.61 -11.46
CA THR A 74 -2.69 -7.47 -12.49
C THR A 74 -1.54 -8.29 -11.90
N ALA A 75 -1.77 -9.59 -11.77
CA ALA A 75 -0.75 -10.56 -11.39
C ALA A 75 0.00 -11.05 -12.63
N ARG A 76 1.18 -10.50 -12.92
CA ARG A 76 2.07 -11.04 -13.97
C ARG A 76 2.90 -12.18 -13.39
N LEU A 77 3.22 -13.19 -14.22
CA LEU A 77 4.28 -14.13 -13.91
C LEU A 77 5.57 -13.33 -13.64
N GLY A 78 6.11 -13.45 -12.44
CA GLY A 78 7.21 -12.62 -11.97
C GLY A 78 6.82 -11.40 -11.12
N ALA A 79 5.56 -11.27 -10.67
CA ALA A 79 5.22 -10.26 -9.69
C ALA A 79 5.89 -10.60 -8.33
N PRO A 80 6.61 -9.66 -7.70
CA PRO A 80 7.47 -9.94 -6.54
C PRO A 80 6.71 -10.41 -5.28
N TRP A 81 5.39 -10.24 -5.26
CA TRP A 81 4.52 -10.68 -4.17
C TRP A 81 3.96 -12.09 -4.38
N ILE A 82 4.15 -12.70 -5.55
CA ILE A 82 3.74 -14.08 -5.82
C ILE A 82 4.90 -15.01 -5.44
N PRO A 83 4.70 -16.00 -4.55
CA PRO A 83 5.72 -17.00 -4.25
C PRO A 83 6.11 -17.84 -5.46
N ALA A 84 7.40 -18.17 -5.59
CA ALA A 84 7.88 -19.03 -6.68
C ALA A 84 7.23 -20.42 -6.66
N ALA A 85 6.92 -20.95 -5.47
CA ALA A 85 6.26 -22.24 -5.31
C ALA A 85 4.86 -22.27 -5.97
N ASP A 86 4.10 -21.19 -5.84
CA ASP A 86 2.76 -21.09 -6.45
C ASP A 86 2.86 -21.08 -7.98
N ILE A 87 3.89 -20.44 -8.54
CA ILE A 87 4.12 -20.44 -9.98
C ILE A 87 4.56 -21.83 -10.48
N VAL A 88 5.44 -22.52 -9.74
CA VAL A 88 5.85 -23.90 -10.08
C VAL A 88 4.65 -24.85 -10.06
N ALA A 89 3.81 -24.77 -9.03
CA ALA A 89 2.59 -25.56 -8.94
C ALA A 89 1.64 -25.28 -10.11
N PHE A 90 1.41 -24.01 -10.44
CA PHE A 90 0.57 -23.60 -11.56
C PHE A 90 1.04 -24.17 -12.90
N VAL A 91 2.36 -24.11 -13.18
CA VAL A 91 2.92 -24.65 -14.42
C VAL A 91 2.85 -26.17 -14.47
N HIS A 92 3.11 -26.84 -13.35
CA HIS A 92 2.94 -28.30 -13.28
C HIS A 92 1.49 -28.72 -13.54
N GLU A 93 0.50 -28.04 -12.93
CA GLU A 93 -0.92 -28.34 -13.13
C GLU A 93 -1.41 -28.04 -14.55
N THR A 94 -0.95 -26.94 -15.15
CA THR A 94 -1.47 -26.48 -16.45
C THR A 94 -0.76 -27.12 -17.64
N MET A 95 0.53 -27.42 -17.50
CA MET A 95 1.40 -27.83 -18.62
C MET A 95 2.02 -29.21 -18.42
N GLU A 96 1.76 -29.89 -17.28
CA GLU A 96 2.41 -31.15 -16.89
C GLU A 96 3.95 -31.08 -16.99
N ALA A 97 4.50 -29.88 -16.78
CA ALA A 97 5.91 -29.57 -16.98
C ALA A 97 6.58 -29.21 -15.65
N GLU A 98 7.73 -29.82 -15.39
CA GLU A 98 8.59 -29.38 -14.30
C GLU A 98 9.44 -28.18 -14.72
N ILE A 99 9.36 -27.09 -13.96
CA ILE A 99 10.20 -25.91 -14.14
C ILE A 99 10.88 -25.54 -12.83
N ARG A 100 12.08 -24.99 -12.92
CA ARG A 100 12.77 -24.40 -11.76
C ARG A 100 12.74 -22.89 -11.89
N ILE A 101 12.23 -22.22 -10.85
CA ILE A 101 12.17 -20.77 -10.78
C ILE A 101 13.05 -20.29 -9.64
N HIS A 102 13.96 -19.39 -9.95
CA HIS A 102 14.72 -18.62 -8.96
C HIS A 102 14.11 -17.23 -8.87
N HIS A 103 13.60 -16.86 -7.69
CA HIS A 103 13.06 -15.54 -7.39
C HIS A 103 13.96 -14.83 -6.39
N MET A 104 14.33 -13.59 -6.69
CA MET A 104 14.98 -12.67 -5.76
C MET A 104 14.05 -11.48 -5.49
N PRO A 105 13.22 -11.52 -4.44
CA PRO A 105 12.23 -10.48 -4.11
C PRO A 105 12.81 -9.06 -4.03
N GLU A 106 14.03 -8.94 -3.51
CA GLU A 106 14.75 -7.70 -3.21
C GLU A 106 15.19 -6.96 -4.48
N LEU A 107 15.35 -7.70 -5.58
CA LEU A 107 15.70 -7.16 -6.90
C LEU A 107 14.52 -7.22 -7.87
N ALA A 108 13.37 -7.70 -7.41
CA ALA A 108 12.22 -8.07 -8.25
C ALA A 108 12.64 -8.88 -9.48
N SER A 109 13.67 -9.72 -9.35
CA SER A 109 14.25 -10.46 -10.47
C SER A 109 13.86 -11.93 -10.41
N TRP A 110 13.60 -12.48 -11.60
CA TRP A 110 13.14 -13.84 -11.79
C TRP A 110 13.96 -14.50 -12.88
N THR A 111 14.52 -15.67 -12.59
CA THR A 111 15.18 -16.52 -13.57
C THR A 111 14.44 -17.84 -13.64
N VAL A 112 13.94 -18.16 -14.83
CA VAL A 112 13.24 -19.42 -15.09
C VAL A 112 14.20 -20.35 -15.84
N GLU A 113 14.54 -21.47 -15.21
CA GLU A 113 15.24 -22.58 -15.88
C GLU A 113 14.20 -23.53 -16.45
N ALA A 114 13.80 -23.26 -17.70
CA ALA A 114 12.75 -23.98 -18.43
C ALA A 114 13.33 -24.85 -19.56
N ARG A 115 14.45 -25.52 -19.32
CA ARG A 115 15.17 -26.30 -20.36
C ARG A 115 14.33 -27.43 -20.96
N GLN A 116 13.27 -27.89 -20.29
CA GLN A 116 12.31 -28.87 -20.84
C GLN A 116 11.21 -28.26 -21.71
N LEU A 117 10.89 -26.97 -21.56
CA LEU A 117 9.83 -26.29 -22.33
C LEU A 117 10.26 -25.92 -23.75
N GLY A 118 11.56 -25.84 -24.04
CA GLY A 118 12.07 -25.53 -25.39
C GLY A 118 11.76 -26.59 -26.47
N TRP A 119 11.22 -27.75 -26.08
CA TRP A 119 10.85 -28.87 -26.95
C TRP A 119 9.35 -29.17 -26.91
N MET A 120 8.57 -28.41 -26.13
CA MET A 120 7.12 -28.60 -25.97
C MET A 120 6.36 -27.45 -26.63
N ALA A 121 5.38 -27.77 -27.47
CA ALA A 121 4.59 -26.80 -28.25
C ALA A 121 3.83 -25.77 -27.39
N ALA A 122 3.75 -25.99 -26.07
CA ALA A 122 3.15 -25.07 -25.11
C ALA A 122 4.03 -23.84 -24.78
N GLY A 123 5.27 -23.77 -25.30
CA GLY A 123 6.22 -22.68 -25.08
C GLY A 123 6.07 -21.46 -26.01
N THR A 124 5.16 -21.47 -26.98
CA THR A 124 4.90 -20.34 -27.88
C THR A 124 3.52 -19.76 -27.58
N SER A 125 3.49 -18.69 -26.80
CA SER A 125 2.29 -17.99 -26.34
C SER A 125 1.57 -17.21 -27.46
N GLU A 126 0.24 -17.33 -27.52
CA GLU A 126 -0.67 -16.20 -27.68
C GLU A 126 -1.56 -16.17 -26.43
N TRP A 127 -1.43 -15.11 -25.60
CA TRP A 127 -2.35 -14.74 -24.53
C TRP A 127 -2.39 -13.22 -24.41
#